data_AF-A0A3D5P327-F1
#
_entry.id   AF-A0A3D5P327-F1
#
_cell.length_a   1.000
_cell.length_b   1.000
_cell.length_c   1.000
_cell.angle_alpha   90.00
_cell.angle_beta   90.00
_cell.angle_gamma   90.00
#
_symmetry.space_group_name_H-M   'P 1'
#
loop_
_entity.id
_entity.type
_entity.pdbx_description
1 polymer ?
#
loop_
_entity_poly.entity_id
_entity_poly.type
_entity_poly.pdbx_seq_one_letter_code
_entity_poly.pdbx_strand_id
1 'polypeptide(L)'
;MSILAAACSYQNVLHNANNLFLRGESARLSGRDSLASERYTEVVRKTGEALRDRPQGEWANEALVLHGRARLRLGELREAQAALADAVRLNSPESDEARVYLAAVKAEIGDV
;
A
#
# COMPACT_ATOMS: atom_id res chain seq x y z
N MET A 1 -6.77 -14.26 26.78
CA MET A 1 -6.17 -13.17 25.98
C MET A 1 -5.94 -13.70 24.58
N SER A 2 -6.95 -13.58 23.70
CA SER A 2 -7.03 -14.33 22.44
C SER A 2 -6.32 -13.59 21.31
N ILE A 3 -5.08 -13.99 21.01
CA ILE A 3 -4.24 -13.45 19.94
C ILE A 3 -4.82 -13.76 18.54
N LEU A 4 -5.68 -14.79 18.42
CA LEU A 4 -6.24 -15.26 17.15
C LEU A 4 -7.34 -14.37 16.55
N ALA A 5 -8.17 -13.71 17.38
CA ALA A 5 -9.29 -12.90 16.86
C ALA A 5 -8.82 -11.61 16.18
N ALA A 6 -7.69 -11.05 16.62
CA ALA A 6 -7.11 -9.86 16.02
C ALA A 6 -6.46 -10.14 14.66
N ALA A 7 -5.82 -11.30 14.49
CA ALA A 7 -5.19 -11.68 13.21
C ALA A 7 -6.22 -11.74 12.06
N CYS A 8 -7.38 -12.34 12.30
CA CYS A 8 -8.45 -12.44 11.30
C CYS A 8 -9.03 -11.08 10.90
N SER A 9 -9.16 -10.13 11.85
CA SER A 9 -9.73 -8.81 11.55
C SER A 9 -8.83 -8.00 10.63
N TYR A 10 -7.51 -8.01 10.86
CA TYR A 10 -6.58 -7.25 10.01
C TYR A 10 -6.31 -7.92 8.67
N GLN A 11 -6.31 -9.25 8.59
CA GLN A 11 -6.33 -9.96 7.31
C GLN A 11 -7.54 -9.55 6.46
N ASN A 12 -8.71 -9.38 7.08
CA ASN A 12 -9.89 -8.86 6.37
C ASN A 12 -9.71 -7.41 5.90
N VAL A 13 -9.10 -6.54 6.71
CA VAL A 13 -8.81 -5.15 6.30
C VAL A 13 -7.87 -5.10 5.11
N LEU A 14 -6.79 -5.87 5.15
CA LEU A 14 -5.77 -5.88 4.10
C LEU A 14 -6.29 -6.53 2.82
N HIS A 15 -7.03 -7.64 2.93
CA HIS A 15 -7.72 -8.24 1.80
C HIS A 15 -8.71 -7.26 1.14
N ASN A 16 -9.48 -6.53 1.95
CA ASN A 16 -10.40 -5.50 1.45
C ASN A 16 -9.66 -4.34 0.77
N ALA A 17 -8.55 -3.89 1.35
CA ALA A 17 -7.71 -2.86 0.74
C ALA A 17 -7.10 -3.35 -0.59
N ASN A 18 -6.62 -4.58 -0.67
CA ASN A 18 -6.08 -5.14 -1.90
C ASN A 18 -7.15 -5.23 -3.00
N ASN A 19 -8.36 -5.69 -2.65
CA ASN A 19 -9.50 -5.69 -3.57
C ASN A 19 -9.87 -4.28 -4.07
N LEU A 20 -9.79 -3.27 -3.21
CA LEU A 20 -9.98 -1.87 -3.60
C LEU A 20 -8.91 -1.40 -4.58
N PHE A 21 -7.65 -1.74 -4.33
CA PHE A 21 -6.54 -1.41 -5.23
C PHE A 21 -6.75 -2.03 -6.61
N LEU A 22 -7.10 -3.32 -6.69
CA LEU A 22 -7.37 -4.01 -7.95
C LEU A 22 -8.55 -3.38 -8.72
N ARG A 23 -9.59 -2.94 -8.00
CA ARG A 23 -10.70 -2.18 -8.60
C ARG A 23 -10.24 -0.82 -9.11
N GLY A 24 -9.31 -0.17 -8.41
CA GLY A 24 -8.66 1.07 -8.86
C GLY A 24 -7.89 0.86 -10.16
N GLU A 25 -7.05 -0.19 -10.25
CA GLU A 25 -6.32 -0.51 -11.48
C GLU A 25 -7.27 -0.85 -12.63
N SER A 26 -8.31 -1.64 -12.38
CA SER A 26 -9.33 -1.92 -13.39
C SER A 26 -10.03 -0.64 -13.87
N ALA A 27 -10.36 0.29 -12.97
CA ALA A 27 -10.94 1.57 -13.33
C ALA A 27 -9.97 2.42 -14.18
N ARG A 28 -8.70 2.52 -13.78
CA ARG A 28 -7.64 3.25 -14.50
C ARG A 28 -7.44 2.70 -15.91
N LEU A 29 -7.33 1.37 -16.04
CA LEU A 29 -7.19 0.70 -17.34
C LEU A 29 -8.43 0.88 -18.25
N SER A 30 -9.59 1.20 -17.66
CA SER A 30 -10.81 1.53 -18.41
C SER A 30 -10.97 3.03 -18.69
N GLY A 31 -9.96 3.86 -18.38
CA GLY A 31 -10.04 5.33 -18.52
C GLY A 31 -10.97 6.02 -17.52
N ARG A 32 -11.34 5.35 -16.42
CA ARG A 32 -12.21 5.90 -15.36
C ARG A 32 -11.36 6.51 -14.25
N ASP A 33 -10.61 7.55 -14.57
CA ASP A 33 -9.58 8.10 -13.69
C ASP A 33 -10.12 8.60 -12.35
N SER A 34 -11.28 9.27 -12.32
CA SER A 34 -11.90 9.72 -11.06
C SER A 34 -12.25 8.55 -10.13
N LEU A 35 -12.78 7.46 -10.69
CA LEU A 35 -13.09 6.26 -9.92
C LEU A 35 -11.80 5.55 -9.46
N ALA A 36 -10.76 5.54 -10.29
CA ALA A 36 -9.47 5.00 -9.91
C ALA A 36 -8.90 5.75 -8.70
N SER A 37 -8.87 7.09 -8.77
CA SER A 37 -8.40 7.95 -7.68
C SER A 37 -9.22 7.76 -6.40
N GLU A 38 -10.54 7.70 -6.48
CA GLU A 38 -11.40 7.41 -5.32
C GLU A 38 -11.00 6.08 -4.64
N ARG A 39 -10.75 5.04 -5.45
CA ARG A 39 -10.37 3.72 -4.94
C ARG A 39 -8.97 3.75 -4.30
N TYR A 40 -7.99 4.40 -4.91
CA TYR A 40 -6.66 4.53 -4.33
C TYR A 40 -6.67 5.33 -3.02
N THR A 41 -7.44 6.41 -2.94
CA THR A 41 -7.61 7.19 -1.70
C THR A 41 -8.17 6.32 -0.57
N GLU A 42 -9.15 5.47 -0.85
CA GLU A 42 -9.70 4.55 0.15
C GLU A 42 -8.69 3.48 0.57
N VAL A 43 -7.82 3.01 -0.34
CA VAL A 43 -6.70 2.11 0.00
C VAL A 43 -5.75 2.80 0.97
N VAL A 44 -5.32 4.03 0.66
CA VAL A 44 -4.42 4.84 1.51
C VAL A 44 -5.03 5.03 2.90
N ARG A 45 -6.33 5.34 2.98
CA ARG A 45 -7.04 5.50 4.26
C ARG A 45 -7.02 4.21 5.08
N LYS A 46 -7.46 3.08 4.53
CA LYS A 46 -7.56 1.80 5.26
C LYS A 46 -6.19 1.27 5.71
N THR A 47 -5.21 1.30 4.80
CA THR A 47 -3.85 0.85 5.12
C THR A 47 -3.17 1.78 6.12
N GLY A 48 -3.38 3.09 6.02
CA GLY A 48 -2.87 4.06 6.99
C GLY A 48 -3.52 3.97 8.37
N GLU A 49 -4.81 3.63 8.47
CA GLU A 49 -5.46 3.28 9.74
C GLU A 49 -4.84 2.03 10.35
N ALA A 50 -4.71 0.97 9.56
CA ALA A 50 -4.10 -0.27 10.01
C ALA A 50 -2.67 -0.01 10.53
N LEU A 51 -1.80 0.61 9.74
CA LEU A 51 -0.40 0.87 10.11
C LEU A 51 -0.27 1.74 11.37
N ARG A 52 -1.20 2.67 11.63
CA ARG A 52 -1.23 3.44 12.88
C ARG A 52 -1.58 2.57 14.09
N ASP A 53 -2.54 1.67 13.93
CA ASP A 53 -2.97 0.79 15.02
C ASP A 53 -1.92 -0.26 15.36
N ARG A 54 -1.22 -0.81 14.35
CA ARG A 54 -0.19 -1.85 14.52
C ARG A 54 0.98 -1.68 13.53
N PRO A 55 1.91 -0.78 13.82
CA PRO A 55 3.03 -0.45 12.91
C PRO A 55 4.04 -1.59 12.71
N GLN A 56 4.02 -2.61 13.58
CA GLN A 56 4.95 -3.76 13.54
C GLN A 56 4.19 -5.11 13.49
N GLY A 57 2.92 -5.09 13.08
CA GLY A 57 2.16 -6.32 12.89
C GLY A 57 2.76 -7.19 11.77
N GLU A 58 2.45 -8.48 11.77
CA GLU A 58 2.88 -9.44 10.74
C GLU A 58 2.53 -8.99 9.31
N TRP A 59 1.42 -8.24 9.17
CA TRP A 59 0.92 -7.70 7.92
C TRP A 59 1.42 -6.28 7.61
N ALA A 60 2.24 -5.68 8.46
CA ALA A 60 2.70 -4.30 8.30
C ALA A 60 3.47 -4.11 6.98
N ASN A 61 4.28 -5.10 6.57
CA ASN A 61 5.01 -5.01 5.32
C ASN A 61 4.09 -4.98 4.09
N GLU A 62 3.15 -5.92 4.00
CA GLU A 62 2.16 -5.96 2.91
C GLU A 62 1.28 -4.69 2.91
N ALA A 63 0.87 -4.20 4.08
CA ALA A 63 0.16 -2.93 4.19
C ALA A 63 0.98 -1.72 3.72
N LEU A 64 2.27 -1.65 4.03
CA LEU A 64 3.19 -0.60 3.56
C LEU A 64 3.36 -0.63 2.03
N VAL A 65 3.55 -1.83 1.45
CA VAL A 65 3.63 -2.00 -0.01
C VAL A 65 2.36 -1.50 -0.68
N LEU A 66 1.20 -1.95 -0.20
CA LEU A 66 -0.08 -1.54 -0.78
C LEU A 66 -0.36 -0.04 -0.60
N HIS A 67 -0.01 0.51 0.58
CA HIS A 67 -0.11 1.95 0.85
C HIS A 67 0.76 2.76 -0.11
N GLY A 68 2.03 2.39 -0.26
CA GLY A 68 2.96 3.07 -1.15
C GLY A 68 2.56 3.00 -2.62
N ARG A 69 2.08 1.84 -3.09
CA ARG A 69 1.57 1.67 -4.46
C ARG A 69 0.36 2.56 -4.75
N ALA A 70 -0.59 2.66 -3.82
CA ALA A 70 -1.75 3.52 -3.97
C ALA A 70 -1.35 5.00 -4.02
N ARG A 71 -0.43 5.43 -3.14
CA ARG A 71 0.13 6.79 -3.14
C ARG A 71 0.88 7.13 -4.43
N LEU A 72 1.68 6.19 -4.96
CA LEU A 72 2.33 6.36 -6.27
C LEU A 72 1.29 6.61 -7.37
N ARG A 73 0.18 5.84 -7.39
CA ARG A 73 -0.89 6.06 -8.36
C ARG A 73 -1.61 7.40 -8.23
N LEU A 74 -1.62 7.97 -7.03
CA LEU A 74 -2.16 9.30 -6.77
C LEU A 74 -1.15 10.43 -7.08
N GLY A 75 0.10 10.10 -7.44
CA GLY A 75 1.17 11.08 -7.65
C GLY A 75 1.76 11.63 -6.34
N GLU A 76 1.47 11.02 -5.20
CA GLU A 76 1.99 11.39 -3.88
C GLU A 76 3.39 10.79 -3.68
N LEU A 77 4.35 11.24 -4.50
CA LEU A 77 5.64 10.56 -4.68
C LEU A 77 6.48 10.49 -3.40
N ARG A 78 6.48 11.55 -2.58
CA ARG A 78 7.29 11.58 -1.34
C ARG A 78 6.77 10.56 -0.32
N GLU A 79 5.47 10.50 -0.16
CA GLU A 79 4.81 9.61 0.78
C GLU A 79 4.82 8.16 0.28
N ALA A 80 4.72 7.96 -1.04
CA ALA A 80 4.96 6.67 -1.67
C ALA A 80 6.39 6.16 -1.40
N GLN A 81 7.39 7.03 -1.61
CA GLN A 81 8.80 6.70 -1.33
C GLN A 81 9.00 6.31 0.13
N ALA A 82 8.44 7.09 1.07
CA ALA A 82 8.58 6.81 2.50
C ALA A 82 7.99 5.44 2.86
N ALA A 83 6.75 5.14 2.45
CA ALA A 83 6.10 3.87 2.75
C ALA A 83 6.86 2.66 2.16
N LEU A 84 7.33 2.79 0.91
CA LEU A 84 8.07 1.70 0.23
C LEU A 84 9.48 1.51 0.82
N ALA A 85 10.15 2.60 1.22
CA ALA A 85 11.42 2.50 1.93
C ALA A 85 11.25 1.81 3.29
N ASP A 86 10.15 2.07 4.00
CA ASP A 86 9.82 1.40 5.25
C ASP A 86 9.59 -0.10 5.03
N ALA A 87 8.84 -0.48 3.99
CA ALA A 87 8.64 -1.89 3.60
C ALA A 87 9.96 -2.61 3.26
N VAL A 88 10.87 -1.94 2.54
CA VAL A 88 12.20 -2.51 2.27
C VAL A 88 13.00 -2.73 3.56
N ARG A 89 12.91 -1.82 4.54
CA ARG A 89 13.63 -1.96 5.82
C ARG A 89 13.13 -3.13 6.67
N LEU A 90 11.87 -3.55 6.52
CA LEU A 90 11.33 -4.73 7.21
C LEU A 90 11.93 -6.05 6.70
N ASN A 91 12.59 -6.05 5.54
CA ASN A 91 13.36 -7.17 4.98
C ASN A 91 12.62 -8.53 5.02
N SER A 92 11.44 -8.55 4.41
CA SER A 92 10.53 -9.70 4.30
C SER A 92 10.33 -10.06 2.81
N PRO A 93 9.65 -11.18 2.47
CA PRO A 93 9.48 -11.58 1.07
C PRO A 93 8.88 -10.49 0.17
N GLU A 94 7.96 -9.67 0.65
CA GLU A 94 7.35 -8.59 -0.14
C GLU A 94 8.28 -7.37 -0.28
N SER A 95 9.45 -7.38 0.36
CA SER A 95 10.49 -6.36 0.14
C SER A 95 11.02 -6.35 -1.30
N ASP A 96 10.87 -7.45 -2.07
CA ASP A 96 11.18 -7.44 -3.51
C ASP A 96 10.21 -6.56 -4.30
N GLU A 97 8.90 -6.71 -4.06
CA GLU A 97 7.89 -5.84 -4.66
C GLU A 97 8.09 -4.39 -4.22
N ALA A 98 8.37 -4.17 -2.94
CA ALA A 98 8.68 -2.84 -2.40
C ALA A 98 9.87 -2.20 -3.12
N ARG A 99 10.95 -2.95 -3.38
CA ARG A 99 12.14 -2.48 -4.12
C ARG A 99 11.78 -2.04 -5.54
N VAL A 100 10.96 -2.81 -6.26
CA VAL A 100 10.53 -2.46 -7.62
C VAL A 100 9.77 -1.14 -7.63
N TYR A 101 8.77 -1.00 -6.75
CA TYR A 101 7.99 0.25 -6.70
C TYR A 101 8.80 1.43 -6.16
N LEU A 102 9.73 1.21 -5.23
CA LEU A 102 10.62 2.26 -4.75
C LEU A 102 11.52 2.77 -5.88
N ALA A 103 12.03 1.88 -6.73
CA ALA A 103 12.79 2.27 -7.91
C ALA A 103 11.93 3.08 -8.89
N ALA A 104 10.67 2.69 -9.12
CA ALA A 104 9.73 3.44 -9.96
C ALA A 104 9.49 4.85 -9.41
N VAL A 105 9.24 4.99 -8.10
CA VAL A 105 9.07 6.31 -7.46
C VAL A 105 10.32 7.18 -7.62
N LYS A 106 11.51 6.62 -7.39
CA LYS A 106 12.77 7.38 -7.56
C LYS A 106 12.99 7.85 -9.00
N ALA A 107 12.63 7.02 -9.98
CA ALA A 107 12.68 7.38 -11.38
C ALA A 107 11.71 8.54 -11.71
N GLU A 108 10.50 8.53 -11.15
CA GLU A 108 9.54 9.64 -11.33
C GLU A 108 9.98 10.94 -10.64
N ILE A 109 10.67 10.85 -9.49
CA ILE A 109 11.23 12.02 -8.78
C ILE A 109 12.46 12.60 -9.52
N GLY A 110 13.16 11.79 -10.33
CA GLY A 110 14.40 12.17 -11.00
C GLY A 110 15.66 11.97 -10.17
N ASP A 111 15.63 11.06 -9.20
CA ASP A 111 16.71 10.78 -8.23
C ASP A 111 17.51 9.51 -8.62
N VAL A 112 17.85 9.38 -9.91
CA VAL A 112 18.54 8.19 -10.50
C VAL A 112 19.99 8.49 -10.78
#